data_AF-R7SUQ1-F1
#
_entry.id   AF-R7SUQ1-F1
#
_cell.length_a   1.000
_cell.length_b   1.000
_cell.length_c   1.000
_cell.angle_alpha   90.00
_cell.angle_beta   90.00
_cell.angle_gamma   90.00
#
_symmetry.space_group_name_H-M   'P 1'
#
loop_
_entity.id
_entity.type
_entity.pdbx_description
1 polymer ?
#
loop_
_entity_poly.entity_id
_entity_poly.type
_entity_poly.pdbx_seq_one_letter_code
_entity_poly.pdbx_strand_id
1 'polypeptide(L)'
;KVRRACEAARADGYDLLWIDSCCIDKTSSAELSESINSMYIWYGAAHVCHVFLADVPRGDDTDAKASLFRTSRWFTRGWTLQELLAPEDVRFLAQDWSFIGSKAGLAVVLEERTGIELEVLLHKRSLHDVSVAKRMSWAADRETTRVEDRAYSLLGIFDINMPALYGEGERAFRRLQVEILLRIPDQSLFAWTAQPRIDYVG
;
A
#
# COMPACT_ATOMS: atom_id res chain seq x y z
N LYS A 1 8.48 -12.88 14.38
CA LYS A 1 8.52 -12.16 13.08
C LYS A 1 9.74 -11.25 12.98
N VAL A 2 9.94 -10.30 13.90
CA VAL A 2 11.10 -9.38 13.90
C VAL A 2 12.45 -10.10 13.76
N ARG A 3 12.75 -11.12 14.58
CA ARG A 3 14.02 -11.87 14.47
C ARG A 3 14.28 -12.44 13.07
N ARG A 4 13.25 -13.03 12.46
CA ARG A 4 13.32 -13.58 11.10
C ARG A 4 13.46 -12.48 10.03
N ALA A 5 12.85 -11.33 10.23
CA ALA A 5 13.04 -10.16 9.37
C ALA A 5 14.49 -9.68 9.40
N CYS A 6 15.10 -9.62 10.59
CA CYS A 6 16.53 -9.31 10.71
C CYS A 6 17.42 -10.39 10.06
N GLU A 7 17.07 -11.68 10.19
CA GLU A 7 17.76 -12.77 9.49
C GLU A 7 17.69 -12.59 7.96
N ALA A 8 16.51 -12.26 7.42
CA ALA A 8 16.32 -12.02 5.99
C ALA A 8 17.08 -10.78 5.49
N ALA A 9 17.00 -9.66 6.21
CA ALA A 9 17.74 -8.43 5.86
C ALA A 9 19.26 -8.66 5.84
N ARG A 10 19.79 -9.37 6.85
CA ARG A 10 21.22 -9.73 6.90
C ARG A 10 21.63 -10.68 5.80
N ALA A 11 20.78 -11.64 5.43
CA ALA A 11 21.05 -12.55 4.31
C ALA A 11 21.21 -11.78 2.99
N ASP A 12 20.51 -10.66 2.85
CA ASP A 12 20.62 -9.74 1.71
C ASP A 12 21.71 -8.65 1.89
N GLY A 13 22.47 -8.68 2.99
CA GLY A 13 23.61 -7.79 3.23
C GLY A 13 23.29 -6.46 3.91
N TYR A 14 22.12 -6.32 4.53
CA TYR A 14 21.72 -5.09 5.23
C TYR A 14 21.86 -5.21 6.76
N ASP A 15 22.48 -4.20 7.36
CA ASP A 15 22.65 -4.08 8.82
C ASP A 15 21.47 -3.42 9.52
N LEU A 16 20.70 -2.61 8.79
CA LEU A 16 19.57 -1.84 9.29
C LEU A 16 18.28 -2.26 8.60
N LEU A 17 17.19 -2.23 9.36
CA LEU A 17 15.83 -2.56 8.94
C LEU A 17 14.88 -1.60 9.64
N TRP A 18 13.91 -1.08 8.89
CA TRP A 18 12.80 -0.31 9.43
C TRP A 18 11.52 -1.16 9.46
N ILE A 19 10.81 -1.14 10.58
CA ILE A 19 9.51 -1.80 10.75
C ILE A 19 8.59 -0.81 11.46
N ASP A 20 7.46 -0.44 10.85
CA ASP A 20 6.49 0.52 11.39
C ASP A 20 6.11 0.29 12.86
N SER A 21 5.96 -0.98 13.25
CA SER A 21 5.55 -1.38 14.60
C SER A 21 6.68 -1.37 15.63
N CYS A 22 7.93 -1.26 15.19
CA CYS A 22 9.11 -1.19 16.06
C CYS A 22 9.79 0.18 16.03
N CYS A 23 9.69 0.90 14.92
CA CYS A 23 10.47 2.11 14.64
C CYS A 23 9.65 3.41 14.74
N ILE A 24 8.34 3.32 14.97
CA ILE A 24 7.48 4.49 15.21
C ILE A 24 7.00 4.43 16.66
N ASP A 25 7.30 5.47 17.44
CA ASP A 25 6.65 5.70 18.73
C ASP A 25 5.20 6.14 18.53
N LYS A 26 4.29 5.18 18.60
CA LYS A 26 2.84 5.42 18.48
C LYS A 26 2.24 6.11 19.71
N THR A 27 3.02 6.35 20.78
CA THR A 27 2.59 7.11 21.96
C THR A 27 2.80 8.61 21.78
N SER A 28 3.72 9.02 20.91
CA SER A 28 3.94 10.40 20.52
C SER A 28 3.07 10.76 19.31
N SER A 29 2.05 11.59 19.50
CA SER A 29 1.19 12.03 18.39
C SER A 29 1.94 12.83 17.33
N ALA A 30 2.96 13.58 17.74
CA ALA A 30 3.82 14.33 16.83
C ALA A 30 4.64 13.38 15.94
N GLU A 31 5.33 12.41 16.54
CA GLU A 31 6.13 11.42 15.80
C GLU A 31 5.25 10.53 14.91
N LEU A 32 4.09 10.11 15.40
CA LEU A 32 3.14 9.32 14.62
C LEU A 32 2.66 10.11 13.38
N SER A 33 2.33 11.39 13.56
CA SER A 33 1.91 12.24 12.44
C SER A 33 3.05 12.46 11.45
N GLU A 34 4.27 12.72 11.91
CA GLU A 34 5.45 12.85 11.05
C GLU A 34 5.72 11.55 10.28
N SER A 35 5.64 10.41 10.96
CA SER A 35 5.86 9.10 10.36
C SER A 35 4.84 8.78 9.29
N ILE A 36 3.55 8.99 9.56
CA ILE A 36 2.47 8.80 8.56
C ILE A 36 2.71 9.63 7.30
N ASN A 37 3.21 10.87 7.47
CA ASN A 37 3.51 11.77 6.37
C ASN A 37 4.81 11.42 5.62
N SER A 38 5.69 10.62 6.21
CA SER A 38 7.01 10.29 5.69
C SER A 38 7.16 8.85 5.19
N MET A 39 6.24 7.96 5.58
CA MET A 39 6.32 6.51 5.31
C MET A 39 6.53 6.18 3.82
N TYR A 40 5.83 6.85 2.92
CA TYR A 40 5.99 6.63 1.48
C TYR A 40 7.42 6.94 1.03
N ILE A 41 7.99 8.06 1.50
CA ILE A 41 9.37 8.45 1.18
C ILE A 41 10.36 7.44 1.77
N TRP A 42 10.13 6.98 3.00
CA TRP A 42 10.99 5.96 3.62
C TRP A 42 10.96 4.63 2.89
N TYR A 43 9.78 4.19 2.44
CA TYR A 43 9.69 3.01 1.58
C TYR A 43 10.40 3.24 0.24
N GLY A 44 10.21 4.38 -0.41
CA GLY A 44 10.86 4.71 -1.68
C GLY A 44 12.38 4.84 -1.58
N ALA A 45 12.90 5.25 -0.42
CA ALA A 45 14.33 5.32 -0.15
C ALA A 45 14.94 3.98 0.29
N ALA A 46 14.12 2.97 0.59
CA ALA A 46 14.61 1.66 0.98
C ALA A 46 15.25 0.95 -0.22
N HIS A 47 16.42 0.36 -0.01
CA HIS A 47 17.08 -0.42 -1.06
C HIS A 47 16.28 -1.68 -1.41
N VAL A 48 15.60 -2.28 -0.42
CA VAL A 48 14.71 -3.42 -0.61
C VAL A 48 13.56 -3.35 0.41
N CYS A 49 12.36 -3.72 -0.03
CA CYS A 49 11.21 -3.92 0.84
C CYS A 49 10.85 -5.41 0.91
N HIS A 50 10.99 -6.03 2.08
CA HIS A 50 10.57 -7.42 2.30
C HIS A 50 9.10 -7.49 2.70
N VAL A 51 8.29 -8.16 1.89
CA VAL A 51 6.87 -8.41 2.17
C VAL A 51 6.70 -9.84 2.66
N PHE A 52 6.39 -9.99 3.95
CA PHE A 52 6.13 -11.30 4.56
C PHE A 52 4.64 -11.68 4.48
N LEU A 53 4.32 -12.70 3.70
CA LEU A 53 2.97 -13.23 3.48
C LEU A 53 2.72 -14.46 4.37
N ALA A 54 2.16 -14.23 5.55
CA ALA A 54 1.98 -15.29 6.54
C ALA A 54 0.88 -16.32 6.19
N ASP A 55 0.12 -16.07 5.12
CA ASP A 55 -0.98 -16.90 4.60
C ASP A 55 -0.63 -17.59 3.28
N VAL A 56 0.61 -17.47 2.80
CA VAL A 56 1.08 -18.10 1.56
C VAL A 56 2.10 -19.19 1.91
N PRO A 57 1.85 -20.46 1.58
CA PRO A 57 2.80 -21.54 1.84
C PRO A 57 3.96 -21.49 0.86
N ARG A 58 5.06 -22.16 1.22
CA ARG A 58 6.18 -22.36 0.31
C ARG A 58 5.76 -23.18 -0.90
N GLY A 59 6.22 -22.78 -2.08
CA GLY A 59 5.97 -23.49 -3.33
C GLY A 59 4.56 -23.28 -3.90
N ASP A 60 3.82 -22.28 -3.40
CA ASP A 60 2.61 -21.81 -4.07
C ASP A 60 2.93 -21.38 -5.51
N ASP A 61 2.19 -21.91 -6.47
CA ASP A 61 2.30 -21.53 -7.87
C ASP A 61 1.54 -20.21 -8.08
N THR A 62 2.26 -19.11 -8.19
CA THR A 62 1.68 -17.75 -8.30
C THR A 62 0.84 -17.56 -9.57
N ASP A 63 1.07 -18.35 -10.62
CA ASP A 63 0.35 -18.25 -11.89
C ASP A 63 -0.97 -19.04 -11.86
N ALA A 64 -1.10 -20.00 -10.94
CA ALA A 64 -2.32 -20.77 -10.79
C ALA A 64 -3.49 -19.90 -10.31
N LYS A 65 -4.68 -20.10 -10.89
CA LYS A 65 -5.91 -19.39 -10.47
C LYS A 65 -6.26 -19.59 -8.98
N ALA A 66 -5.91 -20.75 -8.43
CA ALA A 66 -6.16 -21.11 -7.03
C ALA A 66 -5.01 -20.72 -6.08
N SER A 67 -4.02 -19.96 -6.57
CA SER A 67 -2.87 -19.49 -5.80
C SER A 67 -3.28 -18.76 -4.52
N LEU A 68 -2.64 -19.14 -3.42
CA LEU A 68 -2.78 -18.43 -2.15
C LEU A 68 -2.05 -17.09 -2.16
N PHE A 69 -1.00 -16.92 -2.97
CA PHE A 69 -0.42 -15.60 -3.24
C PHE A 69 -1.49 -14.64 -3.75
N ARG A 70 -2.21 -15.03 -4.81
CA ARG A 70 -3.26 -14.18 -5.43
C ARG A 70 -4.38 -13.79 -4.47
N THR A 71 -4.68 -14.65 -3.50
CA THR A 71 -5.76 -14.42 -2.52
C THR A 71 -5.25 -13.96 -1.16
N SER A 72 -3.95 -13.67 -1.03
CA SER A 72 -3.37 -13.22 0.24
C SER A 72 -4.04 -11.95 0.74
N ARG A 73 -4.30 -11.93 2.05
CA ARG A 73 -4.84 -10.76 2.76
C ARG A 73 -3.94 -9.52 2.65
N TRP A 74 -2.69 -9.66 2.22
CA TRP A 74 -1.82 -8.51 2.00
C TRP A 74 -2.38 -7.57 0.92
N PHE A 75 -3.06 -8.10 -0.11
CA PHE A 75 -3.66 -7.30 -1.18
C PHE A 75 -4.87 -6.46 -0.73
N THR A 76 -5.52 -6.82 0.38
CA THR A 76 -6.71 -6.13 0.89
C THR A 76 -6.40 -5.15 2.02
N ARG A 77 -5.14 -5.00 2.45
CA ARG A 77 -4.79 -4.05 3.52
C ARG A 77 -4.48 -2.67 2.93
N GLY A 78 -5.00 -1.59 3.52
CA GLY A 78 -4.79 -0.23 3.00
C GLY A 78 -3.31 0.18 2.90
N TRP A 79 -2.57 0.04 3.99
CA TRP A 79 -1.16 0.46 4.08
C TRP A 79 -0.20 -0.26 3.12
N THR A 80 -0.54 -1.47 2.69
CA THR A 80 0.35 -2.27 1.83
C THR A 80 0.41 -1.75 0.39
N LEU A 81 -0.48 -0.82 0.03
CA LEU A 81 -0.40 -0.14 -1.26
C LEU A 81 0.87 0.72 -1.37
N GLN A 82 1.25 1.41 -0.29
CA GLN A 82 2.50 2.15 -0.25
C GLN A 82 3.73 1.21 -0.24
N GLU A 83 3.64 0.09 0.50
CA GLU A 83 4.67 -0.96 0.51
C GLU A 83 4.94 -1.51 -0.91
N LEU A 84 3.94 -1.51 -1.79
CA LEU A 84 4.06 -1.98 -3.18
C LEU A 84 4.62 -0.90 -4.12
N LEU A 85 4.08 0.31 -4.03
CA LEU A 85 4.28 1.38 -5.02
C LEU A 85 5.53 2.22 -4.77
N ALA A 86 5.90 2.45 -3.51
CA ALA A 86 7.00 3.33 -3.19
C ALA A 86 8.41 2.74 -3.48
N PRO A 87 8.76 1.54 -2.99
CA PRO A 87 10.10 0.98 -3.17
C PRO A 87 10.32 0.43 -4.58
N GLU A 88 11.50 0.56 -5.17
CA GLU A 88 11.81 -0.04 -6.47
C GLU A 88 11.92 -1.58 -6.40
N ASP A 89 12.65 -2.12 -5.40
CA ASP A 89 12.77 -3.56 -5.15
C ASP A 89 11.84 -4.00 -4.00
N VAL A 90 10.94 -4.94 -4.31
CA VAL A 90 10.08 -5.60 -3.33
C VAL A 90 10.28 -7.11 -3.46
N ARG A 91 10.52 -7.77 -2.33
CA ARG A 91 10.70 -9.23 -2.27
C ARG A 91 9.59 -9.87 -1.45
N PHE A 92 8.80 -10.71 -2.09
CA PHE A 92 7.73 -11.45 -1.43
C PHE A 92 8.29 -12.72 -0.80
N LEU A 93 8.00 -12.90 0.49
CA LEU A 93 8.43 -14.03 1.31
C LEU A 93 7.20 -14.79 1.80
N ALA A 94 7.23 -16.13 1.68
CA ALA A 94 6.18 -17.02 2.14
C ALA A 94 6.13 -17.10 3.67
N GLN A 95 5.14 -17.84 4.19
CA GLN A 95 4.91 -18.04 5.62
C GLN A 95 6.14 -18.61 6.37
N ASP A 96 6.97 -19.38 5.68
CA ASP A 96 8.22 -19.96 6.21
C ASP A 96 9.47 -19.10 5.94
N TRP A 97 9.28 -17.88 5.42
CA TRP A 97 10.32 -16.93 5.00
C TRP A 97 11.08 -17.32 3.72
N SER A 98 10.63 -18.34 2.99
CA SER A 98 11.19 -18.64 1.67
C SER A 98 10.81 -17.58 0.63
N PHE A 99 11.73 -17.32 -0.30
CA PHE A 99 11.50 -16.36 -1.38
C PHE A 99 10.45 -16.88 -2.37
N ILE A 100 9.43 -16.07 -2.63
CA ILE A 100 8.39 -16.34 -3.64
C ILE A 100 8.80 -15.72 -4.98
N GLY A 101 9.15 -14.44 -4.95
CA GLY A 101 9.48 -13.67 -6.15
C GLY A 101 9.68 -12.19 -5.85
N SER A 102 10.23 -11.45 -6.82
CA SER A 102 10.35 -10.00 -6.75
C SER A 102 9.13 -9.32 -7.38
N LYS A 103 8.88 -8.04 -7.05
CA LYS A 103 7.85 -7.23 -7.72
C LYS A 103 8.04 -7.22 -9.23
N ALA A 104 9.27 -7.10 -9.71
CA ALA A 104 9.54 -7.15 -11.14
C ALA A 104 9.21 -8.51 -11.77
N GLY A 105 9.57 -9.62 -11.09
CA GLY A 105 9.26 -10.97 -11.57
C GLY A 105 7.78 -11.33 -11.52
N LEU A 106 7.04 -10.76 -10.57
CA LEU A 106 5.61 -11.03 -10.36
C LEU A 106 4.71 -9.93 -10.93
N ALA A 107 5.25 -9.00 -11.73
CA ALA A 107 4.56 -7.78 -12.14
C ALA A 107 3.23 -8.06 -12.87
N VAL A 108 3.17 -9.11 -13.69
CA VAL A 108 1.93 -9.50 -14.40
C VAL A 108 0.86 -9.96 -13.41
N VAL A 109 1.19 -10.86 -12.48
CA VAL A 109 0.26 -11.32 -11.44
C VAL A 109 -0.17 -10.17 -10.53
N LEU A 110 0.74 -9.24 -10.22
CA LEU A 110 0.46 -8.05 -9.43
C LEU A 110 -0.50 -7.10 -10.16
N GLU A 111 -0.31 -6.85 -11.45
CA GLU A 111 -1.22 -6.03 -12.26
C GLU A 111 -2.63 -6.65 -12.27
N GLU A 112 -2.74 -7.95 -12.54
CA GLU A 112 -4.02 -8.67 -12.54
C GLU A 112 -4.72 -8.61 -11.17
N ARG A 113 -3.97 -8.59 -10.07
CA ARG A 113 -4.53 -8.59 -8.72
C ARG A 113 -4.84 -7.22 -8.16
N THR A 114 -4.12 -6.18 -8.59
CA THR A 114 -4.23 -4.83 -8.03
C THR A 114 -4.85 -3.81 -8.98
N GLY A 115 -4.89 -4.12 -10.27
CA GLY A 115 -5.27 -3.17 -11.33
C GLY A 115 -4.27 -2.02 -11.52
N ILE A 116 -3.08 -2.13 -10.92
CA ILE A 116 -1.95 -1.21 -11.08
C ILE A 116 -1.17 -1.64 -12.31
N GLU A 117 -1.02 -0.71 -13.26
CA GLU A 117 -0.37 -0.96 -14.53
C GLU A 117 1.08 -1.41 -14.36
N LEU A 118 1.54 -2.32 -15.23
CA LEU A 118 2.93 -2.81 -15.26
C LEU A 118 3.95 -1.68 -15.28
N GLU A 119 3.70 -0.63 -16.06
CA GLU A 119 4.61 0.53 -16.15
C GLU A 119 4.73 1.29 -14.82
N VAL A 120 3.67 1.32 -14.01
CA VAL A 120 3.69 1.91 -12.67
C VAL A 120 4.41 0.99 -11.69
N LEU A 121 4.09 -0.31 -11.68
CA LEU A 121 4.74 -1.30 -10.81
C LEU A 121 6.26 -1.37 -11.03
N LEU A 122 6.71 -1.17 -12.27
CA LEU A 122 8.11 -1.20 -12.67
C LEU A 122 8.78 0.19 -12.69
N HIS A 123 8.13 1.22 -12.14
CA HIS A 123 8.67 2.59 -12.06
C HIS A 123 9.05 3.21 -13.42
N LYS A 124 8.43 2.73 -14.51
CA LYS A 124 8.60 3.28 -15.86
C LYS A 124 7.68 4.48 -16.12
N ARG A 125 6.58 4.58 -15.36
CA ARG A 125 5.63 5.69 -15.38
C ARG A 125 5.49 6.29 -13.99
N SER A 126 5.57 7.62 -13.90
CA SER A 126 5.40 8.34 -12.64
C SER A 126 3.94 8.31 -12.18
N LEU A 127 3.72 8.28 -10.86
CA LEU A 127 2.38 8.42 -10.29
C LEU A 127 1.71 9.76 -10.62
N HIS A 128 2.50 10.81 -10.86
CA HIS A 128 1.99 12.12 -11.27
C HIS A 128 1.34 12.08 -12.66
N ASP A 129 1.74 11.14 -13.51
CA ASP A 129 1.16 10.93 -14.83
C ASP A 129 -0.11 10.07 -14.78
N VAL A 130 -0.48 9.55 -13.60
CA VAL A 130 -1.66 8.71 -13.39
C VAL A 130 -2.79 9.55 -12.79
N SER A 131 -3.98 9.42 -13.38
CA SER A 131 -5.15 10.17 -12.93
C SER A 131 -5.51 9.86 -11.48
N VAL A 132 -6.11 10.83 -10.81
CA VAL A 132 -6.58 10.72 -9.43
C VAL A 132 -7.58 9.58 -9.29
N ALA A 133 -8.52 9.43 -10.25
CA ALA A 133 -9.47 8.33 -10.25
C ALA A 133 -8.80 6.96 -10.24
N LYS A 134 -7.76 6.79 -11.08
CA LYS A 134 -7.05 5.52 -11.20
C LYS A 134 -6.26 5.21 -9.94
N ARG A 135 -5.57 6.20 -9.36
CA ARG A 135 -4.90 6.07 -8.06
C ARG A 135 -5.87 5.71 -6.94
N MET A 136 -7.06 6.33 -6.91
CA MET A 136 -8.13 5.99 -5.98
C MET A 136 -8.65 4.56 -6.17
N SER A 137 -8.75 4.09 -7.43
CA SER A 137 -9.25 2.75 -7.73
C SER A 137 -8.38 1.64 -7.14
N TRP A 138 -7.06 1.85 -7.04
CA TRP A 138 -6.13 0.88 -6.43
C TRP A 138 -6.36 0.68 -4.93
N ALA A 139 -7.09 1.59 -4.29
CA ALA A 139 -7.44 1.56 -2.89
C ALA A 139 -8.89 1.12 -2.63
N ALA A 140 -9.71 0.95 -3.68
CA ALA A 140 -11.15 0.75 -3.54
C ALA A 140 -11.51 -0.53 -2.76
N ASP A 141 -10.79 -1.63 -3.01
CA ASP A 141 -11.01 -2.92 -2.37
C ASP A 141 -10.12 -3.15 -1.13
N ARG A 142 -9.50 -2.07 -0.62
CA ARG A 142 -8.60 -2.15 0.53
C ARG A 142 -9.28 -1.68 1.81
N GLU A 143 -9.03 -2.40 2.89
CA GLU A 143 -9.58 -2.20 4.21
C GLU A 143 -8.50 -1.74 5.20
N THR A 144 -8.92 -0.93 6.17
CA THR A 144 -8.06 -0.46 7.26
C THR A 144 -8.73 -0.70 8.60
N THR A 145 -7.92 -0.95 9.64
CA THR A 145 -8.43 -1.18 10.99
C THR A 145 -9.00 0.10 11.61
N ARG A 146 -8.32 1.23 11.41
CA ARG A 146 -8.84 2.55 11.76
C ARG A 146 -9.44 3.19 10.52
N VAL A 147 -10.60 3.82 10.67
CA VAL A 147 -11.30 4.43 9.54
C VAL A 147 -10.50 5.57 8.92
N GLU A 148 -9.73 6.32 9.72
CA GLU A 148 -8.90 7.42 9.24
C GLU A 148 -7.73 6.95 8.37
N ASP A 149 -7.26 5.72 8.57
CA ASP A 149 -6.18 5.15 7.77
C ASP A 149 -6.59 4.94 6.30
N ARG A 150 -7.89 4.92 5.99
CA ARG A 150 -8.38 4.98 4.59
C ARG A 150 -7.85 6.21 3.86
N ALA A 151 -7.66 7.31 4.60
CA ALA A 151 -7.06 8.54 4.08
C ALA A 151 -5.54 8.53 4.24
N TYR A 152 -5.06 8.21 5.46
CA TYR A 152 -3.63 8.34 5.78
C TYR A 152 -2.74 7.38 4.98
N SER A 153 -3.25 6.20 4.63
CA SER A 153 -2.54 5.24 3.77
C SER A 153 -2.40 5.69 2.32
N LEU A 154 -3.02 6.81 1.91
CA LEU A 154 -2.95 7.34 0.55
C LEU A 154 -2.11 8.60 0.41
N LEU A 155 -1.64 9.19 1.53
CA LEU A 155 -0.93 10.47 1.53
C LEU A 155 0.24 10.52 0.54
N GLY A 156 1.14 9.56 0.61
CA GLY A 156 2.29 9.52 -0.30
C GLY A 156 1.95 9.22 -1.75
N ILE A 157 0.86 8.50 -2.02
CA ILE A 157 0.41 8.19 -3.39
C ILE A 157 -0.09 9.46 -4.10
N PHE A 158 -0.61 10.41 -3.32
CA PHE A 158 -1.08 11.71 -3.80
C PHE A 158 -0.10 12.85 -3.56
N ASP A 159 1.07 12.59 -2.97
CA ASP A 159 2.03 13.62 -2.57
C ASP A 159 1.39 14.72 -1.69
N ILE A 160 0.66 14.26 -0.68
CA ILE A 160 -0.08 15.11 0.26
C ILE A 160 0.48 14.96 1.66
N ASN A 161 0.71 16.11 2.30
CA ASN A 161 0.92 16.18 3.73
C ASN A 161 -0.29 16.78 4.43
N MET A 162 -0.74 16.15 5.49
CA MET A 162 -1.80 16.65 6.36
C MET A 162 -1.68 16.07 7.78
N PRO A 163 -2.13 16.80 8.82
CA PRO A 163 -2.13 16.29 10.20
C PRO A 163 -2.95 15.02 10.36
N ALA A 164 -2.35 14.00 11.00
CA ALA A 164 -3.01 12.75 11.34
C ALA A 164 -3.81 12.90 12.66
N LEU A 165 -5.12 13.09 12.55
CA LEU A 165 -6.04 13.28 13.67
C LEU A 165 -6.87 12.02 13.89
N TYR A 166 -6.39 11.09 14.71
CA TYR A 166 -7.18 9.91 15.08
C TYR A 166 -8.35 10.27 15.99
N GLY A 167 -9.54 9.76 15.67
CA GLY A 167 -10.82 10.12 16.29
C GLY A 167 -11.67 11.07 15.44
N GLU A 168 -11.17 11.54 14.29
CA GLU A 168 -11.96 12.38 13.40
C GLU A 168 -12.93 11.59 12.50
N GLY A 169 -12.75 10.27 12.41
CA GLY A 169 -13.60 9.38 11.62
C GLY A 169 -13.46 9.59 10.10
N GLU A 170 -14.58 9.44 9.39
CA GLU A 170 -14.67 9.65 7.93
C GLU A 170 -14.32 11.09 7.47
N ARG A 171 -14.13 12.04 8.41
CA ARG A 171 -13.62 13.38 8.09
C ARG A 171 -12.21 13.34 7.53
N ALA A 172 -11.38 12.39 7.93
CA ALA A 172 -10.01 12.25 7.41
C ALA A 172 -10.00 12.08 5.89
N PHE A 173 -10.90 11.23 5.36
CA PHE A 173 -11.00 11.00 3.91
C PHE A 173 -11.52 12.23 3.15
N ARG A 174 -12.48 12.96 3.73
CA ARG A 174 -12.94 14.23 3.14
C ARG A 174 -11.81 15.27 3.09
N ARG A 175 -11.00 15.37 4.15
CA ARG A 175 -9.84 16.27 4.16
C ARG A 175 -8.82 15.88 3.09
N LEU A 176 -8.54 14.58 2.93
CA LEU A 176 -7.71 14.09 1.82
C LEU A 176 -8.26 14.54 0.46
N GLN A 177 -9.55 14.36 0.21
CA GLN A 177 -10.16 14.78 -1.06
C GLN A 177 -10.03 16.29 -1.30
N VAL A 178 -10.18 17.11 -0.26
CA VAL A 178 -9.96 18.56 -0.35
C VAL A 178 -8.50 18.88 -0.68
N GLU A 179 -7.53 18.24 -0.02
CA GLU A 179 -6.10 18.43 -0.32
C GLU A 179 -5.76 18.01 -1.76
N ILE A 180 -6.35 16.90 -2.26
CA ILE A 180 -6.21 16.47 -3.65
C ILE A 180 -6.74 17.54 -4.60
N LEU A 181 -7.95 18.05 -4.37
CA LEU A 181 -8.55 19.09 -5.20
C LEU A 181 -7.74 20.39 -5.26
N LEU A 182 -7.10 20.74 -4.13
CA LEU A 182 -6.29 21.95 -4.04
C LEU A 182 -4.92 21.83 -4.73
N ARG A 183 -4.35 20.62 -4.80
CA ARG A 183 -2.98 20.40 -5.31
C ARG A 183 -2.92 19.80 -6.70
N ILE A 184 -3.91 18.99 -7.08
CA ILE A 184 -3.90 18.22 -8.33
C ILE A 184 -5.06 18.71 -9.21
N PRO A 185 -4.80 19.42 -10.32
CA PRO A 185 -5.83 19.93 -11.22
C PRO A 185 -6.39 18.83 -12.13
N ASP A 186 -6.89 17.74 -11.53
CA ASP A 186 -7.45 16.59 -12.23
C ASP A 186 -8.93 16.38 -11.85
N GLN A 187 -9.81 16.58 -12.83
CA GLN A 187 -11.27 16.46 -12.67
C GLN A 187 -11.74 15.01 -12.53
N SER A 188 -10.87 14.01 -12.80
CA SER A 188 -11.22 12.59 -12.68
C SER A 188 -11.57 12.19 -11.25
N LEU A 189 -11.20 12.98 -10.23
CA LEU A 189 -11.65 12.74 -8.85
C LEU A 189 -13.18 12.60 -8.74
N PHE A 190 -13.94 13.26 -9.61
CA PHE A 190 -15.40 13.19 -9.65
C PHE A 190 -15.96 12.04 -10.50
N ALA A 191 -15.10 11.25 -11.16
CA ALA A 191 -15.49 10.18 -12.08
C ALA A 191 -15.78 8.84 -11.36
N TRP A 192 -16.52 8.87 -10.26
CA TRP A 192 -16.96 7.66 -9.54
C TRP A 192 -18.46 7.42 -9.73
N THR A 193 -18.83 6.18 -10.01
CA THR A 193 -20.23 5.76 -10.15
C THR A 193 -20.74 5.19 -8.83
N ALA A 194 -21.72 5.85 -8.21
CA ALA A 194 -22.47 5.23 -7.12
C ALA A 194 -23.41 4.15 -7.70
N GLN A 195 -23.41 2.95 -7.14
CA GLN A 195 -24.45 1.98 -7.49
C GLN A 195 -25.82 2.56 -7.11
N PRO A 196 -26.82 2.50 -8.00
CA PRO A 196 -28.16 2.94 -7.67
C PRO A 196 -28.65 2.15 -6.46
N ARG A 197 -29.09 2.86 -5.43
CA ARG A 197 -29.74 2.24 -4.28
C ARG A 197 -31.09 1.71 -4.76
N ILE A 198 -31.20 0.39 -4.93
CA ILE A 198 -32.48 -0.27 -5.19
C ILE A 198 -33.26 -0.26 -3.87
N ASP A 199 -34.08 0.76 -3.68
CA ASP A 199 -35.07 0.73 -2.60
C ASP A 199 -36.17 -0.27 -3.01
N TYR A 200 -36.19 -1.43 -2.35
CA TYR A 200 -37.33 -2.34 -2.43
C TYR A 200 -38.51 -1.67 -1.71
N VAL A 201 -39.45 -1.13 -2.48
CA VAL A 201 -40.77 -0.74 -1.99
C VAL A 201 -41.60 -2.02 -1.91
N GLY A 202 -41.82 -2.50 -0.68
CA GLY A 202 -42.79 -3.54 -0.33
C GLY A 202 -43.96 -2.93 0.43
#